data_AF-A0A7Y4Z834-F1
#
_entry.id   AF-A0A7Y4Z834-F1
#
_cell.length_a   1.000
_cell.length_b   1.000
_cell.length_c   1.000
_cell.angle_alpha   90.00
_cell.angle_beta   90.00
_cell.angle_gamma   90.00
#
_symmetry.space_group_name_H-M   'P 1'
#
loop_
_entity.id
_entity.type
_entity.pdbx_description
1 polymer ?
#
loop_
_entity_poly.entity_id
_entity_poly.type
_entity_poly.pdbx_seq_one_letter_code
_entity_poly.pdbx_strand_id
1 'polypeptide(L)'
;MTKMSIENYIQKFRNSPEGKGVTGRAEVDQLAVQSPKEALVIARKIQHPWYRCQAITSIVEANPKRFDAVELLEEALSAAYSQAEPNRIASVSSWPLQPLVQTNPSLAEKHTKKLLQIIGEEPHSLRRLDGICGILRGVWDNQSIRELVLKPFIETANVCPGWRADRIVSYIARDLLPFNQPLAMQLLKSRPENRFVKQILKQLSSVTNSPGNADKY
;
A
#
# COMPACT_ATOMS: atom_id res chain seq x y z
N MET A 1 39.71 10.81 0.11
CA MET A 1 38.31 10.60 -0.30
C MET A 1 37.77 11.90 -0.88
N THR A 2 37.65 12.00 -2.20
CA THR A 2 37.19 13.21 -2.90
C THR A 2 35.69 13.37 -2.68
N LYS A 3 35.26 14.47 -2.04
CA LYS A 3 33.83 14.80 -1.93
C LYS A 3 33.28 15.00 -3.34
N MET A 4 32.43 14.08 -3.78
CA MET A 4 31.65 14.24 -5.00
C MET A 4 30.76 15.49 -4.86
N SER A 5 30.78 16.38 -5.86
CA SER A 5 29.90 17.55 -5.86
C SER A 5 28.43 17.11 -5.86
N ILE A 6 27.56 17.93 -5.29
CA ILE A 6 26.12 17.67 -5.24
C ILE A 6 25.55 17.47 -6.65
N GLU A 7 26.05 18.23 -7.63
CA GLU A 7 25.66 18.11 -9.04
C GLU A 7 25.99 16.74 -9.63
N ASN A 8 27.19 16.22 -9.36
CA ASN A 8 27.59 14.89 -9.81
C ASN A 8 26.71 13.78 -9.18
N TYR A 9 26.32 13.94 -7.91
CA TYR A 9 25.40 13.02 -7.26
C TYR A 9 24.01 13.05 -7.90
N ILE A 10 23.46 14.25 -8.14
CA ILE A 10 22.15 14.41 -8.78
C ILE A 10 22.15 13.79 -10.18
N GLN A 11 23.20 14.04 -10.96
CA GLN A 11 23.31 13.51 -12.31
C GLN A 11 23.45 11.98 -12.29
N LYS A 12 24.22 11.43 -11.35
CA LYS A 12 24.32 9.98 -11.16
C LYS A 12 22.97 9.35 -10.81
N PHE A 13 22.21 9.97 -9.90
CA PHE A 13 20.88 9.49 -9.53
C PHE A 13 19.90 9.54 -10.72
N ARG A 14 19.83 10.67 -11.44
CA ARG A 14 18.96 10.80 -12.63
C ARG A 14 19.25 9.73 -13.69
N ASN A 15 20.50 9.30 -13.80
CA ASN A 15 20.90 8.26 -14.74
C ASN A 15 20.69 6.83 -14.23
N SER A 16 20.41 6.63 -12.94
CA SER A 16 20.15 5.32 -12.37
C SER A 16 18.76 4.81 -12.75
N PRO A 17 18.49 3.48 -12.62
CA PRO A 17 17.16 2.93 -12.83
C PRO A 17 16.07 3.61 -11.97
N GLU A 18 16.42 4.00 -10.74
CA GLU A 18 15.51 4.71 -9.83
C GLU A 18 15.19 6.11 -10.34
N GLY A 19 16.21 6.91 -10.70
CA GLY A 19 15.98 8.26 -11.21
C GLY A 19 15.19 8.26 -12.52
N LYS A 20 15.54 7.38 -13.46
CA LYS A 20 14.78 7.17 -14.70
C LYS A 20 13.35 6.68 -14.43
N GLY A 21 13.17 5.83 -13.43
CA GLY A 21 11.86 5.34 -13.02
C GLY A 21 10.96 6.42 -12.44
N VAL A 22 11.51 7.36 -11.65
CA VAL A 22 10.77 8.53 -11.15
C VAL A 22 10.28 9.39 -12.32
N THR A 23 11.17 9.74 -13.25
CA THR A 23 10.81 10.56 -14.42
C THR A 23 9.79 9.84 -15.31
N GLY A 24 10.02 8.56 -15.62
CA GLY A 24 9.12 7.77 -16.44
C GLY A 24 7.73 7.62 -15.82
N ARG A 25 7.63 7.43 -14.50
CA ARG A 25 6.32 7.37 -13.82
C ARG A 25 5.58 8.71 -13.92
N ALA A 26 6.28 9.82 -13.71
CA ALA A 26 5.67 11.16 -13.81
C ALA A 26 5.16 11.44 -15.24
N GLU A 27 5.89 11.01 -16.27
CA GLU A 27 5.47 11.10 -17.67
C GLU A 27 4.23 10.23 -17.95
N VAL A 28 4.21 8.99 -17.42
CA VAL A 28 3.03 8.11 -17.50
C VAL A 28 1.80 8.78 -16.88
N ASP A 29 1.94 9.37 -15.69
CA ASP A 29 0.82 10.01 -14.99
C ASP A 29 0.24 11.18 -15.81
N GLN A 30 1.07 11.91 -16.57
CA GLN A 30 0.61 12.98 -17.47
C GLN A 30 -0.13 12.44 -18.70
N LEU A 31 0.36 11.34 -19.28
CA LEU A 31 -0.18 10.76 -20.50
C LEU A 31 -1.35 9.81 -20.26
N ALA A 32 -1.53 9.31 -19.03
CA ALA A 32 -2.49 8.26 -18.71
C ALA A 32 -3.90 8.58 -19.21
N VAL A 33 -4.38 9.81 -19.08
CA VAL A 33 -5.74 10.19 -19.54
C VAL A 33 -5.78 10.48 -21.05
N GLN A 34 -4.80 11.21 -21.57
CA GLN A 34 -4.83 11.73 -22.93
C GLN A 34 -4.39 10.70 -23.97
N SER A 35 -3.31 9.98 -23.67
CA SER A 35 -2.62 9.04 -24.57
C SER A 35 -2.26 7.73 -23.84
N PRO A 36 -3.22 6.97 -23.30
CA PRO A 36 -2.94 5.81 -22.45
C PRO A 36 -2.15 4.69 -23.14
N LYS A 37 -2.26 4.54 -24.47
CA LYS A 37 -1.43 3.57 -25.22
C LYS A 37 0.05 3.96 -25.19
N GLU A 38 0.34 5.24 -25.34
CA GLU A 38 1.70 5.80 -25.26
C GLU A 38 2.23 5.71 -23.81
N ALA A 39 1.39 6.07 -22.84
CA ALA A 39 1.68 5.90 -21.42
C ALA A 39 2.07 4.45 -21.10
N LEU A 40 1.34 3.47 -21.63
CA LEU A 40 1.65 2.05 -21.40
C LEU A 40 3.00 1.64 -22.01
N VAL A 41 3.36 2.17 -23.19
CA VAL A 41 4.67 1.93 -23.80
C VAL A 41 5.79 2.48 -22.91
N ILE A 42 5.61 3.66 -22.32
CA ILE A 42 6.58 4.25 -21.40
C ILE A 42 6.66 3.43 -20.11
N ALA A 43 5.51 3.10 -19.50
CA ALA A 43 5.44 2.31 -18.28
C ALA A 43 6.20 0.98 -18.40
N ARG A 44 6.01 0.26 -19.51
CA ARG A 44 6.71 -1.01 -19.79
C ARG A 44 8.23 -0.87 -19.95
N LYS A 45 8.71 0.29 -20.39
CA LYS A 45 10.15 0.59 -20.52
C LYS A 45 10.81 0.97 -19.20
N ILE A 46 10.05 1.25 -18.14
CA ILE A 46 10.61 1.56 -16.83
C ILE A 46 11.34 0.31 -16.29
N GLN A 47 12.66 0.43 -16.13
CA GLN A 47 13.50 -0.69 -15.69
C GLN A 47 13.28 -1.04 -14.22
N HIS A 48 13.14 -0.03 -13.36
CA HIS A 48 13.02 -0.24 -11.92
C HIS A 48 11.61 -0.77 -11.58
N PRO A 49 11.47 -2.00 -11.04
CA PRO A 49 10.16 -2.66 -11.00
C PRO A 49 9.12 -1.97 -10.13
N TRP A 50 9.55 -1.23 -9.10
CA TRP A 50 8.66 -0.47 -8.24
C TRP A 50 7.90 0.59 -9.04
N TYR A 51 8.61 1.36 -9.86
CA TYR A 51 8.01 2.45 -10.63
C TYR A 51 7.19 1.92 -11.81
N ARG A 52 7.63 0.81 -12.42
CA ARG A 52 6.86 0.12 -13.46
C ARG A 52 5.51 -0.39 -12.94
N CYS A 53 5.50 -1.05 -11.77
CA CYS A 53 4.27 -1.53 -11.13
C CYS A 53 3.28 -0.37 -10.93
N GLN A 54 3.74 0.72 -10.30
CA GLN A 54 2.92 1.90 -10.04
C GLN A 54 2.38 2.56 -11.32
N ALA A 55 3.24 2.70 -12.34
CA ALA A 55 2.89 3.32 -13.62
C ALA A 55 1.84 2.51 -14.38
N ILE A 56 1.94 1.17 -14.40
CA ILE A 56 0.92 0.33 -15.04
C ILE A 56 -0.41 0.43 -14.29
N THR A 57 -0.38 0.41 -12.95
CA THR A 57 -1.59 0.58 -12.14
C THR A 57 -2.28 1.93 -12.40
N SER A 58 -1.54 3.04 -12.44
CA SER A 58 -2.15 4.36 -12.65
C SER A 58 -2.85 4.50 -14.02
N ILE A 59 -2.35 3.81 -15.05
CA ILE A 59 -3.01 3.75 -16.36
C ILE A 59 -4.36 3.04 -16.27
N VAL A 60 -4.44 1.91 -15.53
CA VAL A 60 -5.68 1.15 -15.32
C VAL A 60 -6.70 2.00 -14.57
N GLU A 61 -6.29 2.66 -13.49
CA GLU A 61 -7.15 3.53 -12.69
C GLU A 61 -7.69 4.72 -13.50
N ALA A 62 -6.86 5.31 -14.36
CA ALA A 62 -7.28 6.40 -15.24
C ALA A 62 -8.21 5.93 -16.39
N ASN A 63 -8.16 4.65 -16.77
CA ASN A 63 -8.86 4.12 -17.94
C ASN A 63 -9.47 2.72 -17.72
N PRO A 64 -10.37 2.53 -16.74
CA PRO A 64 -10.82 1.21 -16.31
C PRO A 64 -11.57 0.40 -17.39
N LYS A 65 -12.03 1.06 -18.48
CA LYS A 65 -12.77 0.43 -19.58
C LYS A 65 -11.97 0.28 -20.88
N ARG A 66 -10.75 0.81 -20.95
CA ARG A 66 -10.01 0.93 -22.22
C ARG A 66 -9.06 -0.24 -22.50
N PHE A 67 -8.69 -0.96 -21.47
CA PHE A 67 -7.80 -2.12 -21.52
C PHE A 67 -8.46 -3.30 -20.83
N ASP A 68 -7.90 -4.49 -21.04
CA ASP A 68 -8.12 -5.58 -20.10
C ASP A 68 -7.44 -5.20 -18.76
N ALA A 69 -8.25 -4.67 -17.85
CA ALA A 69 -7.78 -4.23 -16.54
C ALA A 69 -7.15 -5.38 -15.75
N VAL A 70 -7.68 -6.59 -15.87
CA VAL A 70 -7.16 -7.75 -15.12
C VAL A 70 -5.77 -8.11 -15.64
N GLU A 71 -5.59 -8.20 -16.96
CA GLU A 71 -4.30 -8.50 -17.57
C GLU A 71 -3.22 -7.48 -17.17
N LEU A 72 -3.52 -6.19 -17.24
CA LEU A 72 -2.56 -5.13 -16.86
C LEU A 72 -2.25 -5.12 -15.36
N LEU A 73 -3.23 -5.45 -14.50
CA LEU A 73 -2.99 -5.54 -13.05
C LEU A 73 -2.15 -6.77 -12.70
N GLU A 74 -2.30 -7.89 -13.42
CA GLU A 74 -1.38 -9.02 -13.32
C GLU A 74 0.03 -8.68 -13.81
N GLU A 75 0.17 -7.89 -14.88
CA GLU A 75 1.46 -7.37 -15.35
C GLU A 75 2.12 -6.47 -14.28
N ALA A 76 1.35 -5.57 -13.65
CA ALA A 76 1.82 -4.74 -12.56
C ALA A 76 2.25 -5.57 -11.34
N LEU A 77 1.50 -6.62 -10.98
CA LEU A 77 1.86 -7.56 -9.91
C LEU A 77 3.12 -8.36 -10.26
N SER A 78 3.29 -8.78 -11.51
CA SER A 78 4.52 -9.42 -11.98
C SER A 78 5.73 -8.51 -11.80
N ALA A 79 5.60 -7.22 -12.14
CA ALA A 79 6.64 -6.23 -11.86
C ALA A 79 6.92 -6.10 -10.35
N ALA A 80 5.88 -6.08 -9.51
CA ALA A 80 6.05 -6.08 -8.05
C ALA A 80 6.84 -7.31 -7.56
N TYR A 81 6.52 -8.51 -8.05
CA TYR A 81 7.18 -9.76 -7.69
C TYR A 81 8.64 -9.85 -8.12
N SER A 82 9.07 -9.03 -9.09
CA SER A 82 10.49 -8.95 -9.48
C SER A 82 11.35 -8.08 -8.55
N GLN A 83 10.78 -7.50 -7.49
CA GLN A 83 11.55 -6.89 -6.40
C GLN A 83 12.30 -7.96 -5.59
N ALA A 84 13.46 -7.59 -5.04
CA ALA A 84 14.30 -8.54 -4.29
C ALA A 84 13.87 -8.71 -2.82
N GLU A 85 13.36 -7.65 -2.19
CA GLU A 85 13.07 -7.67 -0.76
C GLU A 85 11.59 -7.98 -0.50
N PRO A 86 11.23 -8.89 0.44
CA PRO A 86 9.85 -9.23 0.73
C PRO A 86 8.96 -8.03 1.10
N ASN A 87 9.45 -7.11 1.93
CA ASN A 87 8.75 -5.86 2.22
C ASN A 87 8.48 -5.04 0.96
N ARG A 88 9.44 -4.96 0.03
CA ARG A 88 9.26 -4.18 -1.21
C ARG A 88 8.22 -4.79 -2.12
N ILE A 89 8.21 -6.13 -2.25
CA ILE A 89 7.19 -6.87 -2.97
C ILE A 89 5.80 -6.53 -2.37
N ALA A 90 5.62 -6.74 -1.07
CA ALA A 90 4.34 -6.52 -0.39
C ALA A 90 3.85 -5.07 -0.48
N SER A 91 4.73 -4.10 -0.22
CA SER A 91 4.37 -2.68 -0.22
C SER A 91 4.00 -2.17 -1.61
N VAL A 92 4.68 -2.59 -2.68
CA VAL A 92 4.35 -2.10 -4.02
C VAL A 92 3.15 -2.83 -4.62
N SER A 93 2.95 -4.12 -4.29
CA SER A 93 1.76 -4.86 -4.71
C SER A 93 0.45 -4.29 -4.20
N SER A 94 0.46 -3.43 -3.17
CA SER A 94 -0.77 -2.77 -2.70
C SER A 94 -1.45 -1.93 -3.78
N TRP A 95 -0.66 -1.40 -4.72
CA TRP A 95 -1.13 -0.55 -5.81
C TRP A 95 -2.06 -1.33 -6.74
N PRO A 96 -1.61 -2.41 -7.42
CA PRO A 96 -2.51 -3.17 -8.29
C PRO A 96 -3.56 -3.98 -7.53
N LEU A 97 -3.33 -4.32 -6.25
CA LEU A 97 -4.34 -5.03 -5.45
C LEU A 97 -5.64 -4.22 -5.31
N GLN A 98 -5.55 -2.91 -5.07
CA GLN A 98 -6.73 -2.07 -4.84
C GLN A 98 -7.77 -2.12 -5.97
N PRO A 99 -7.43 -1.82 -7.24
CA PRO A 99 -8.37 -2.01 -8.34
C PRO A 99 -8.66 -3.49 -8.62
N LEU A 100 -7.71 -4.41 -8.41
CA LEU A 100 -7.94 -5.84 -8.67
C LEU A 100 -9.02 -6.43 -7.77
N VAL A 101 -9.11 -5.96 -6.52
CA VAL A 101 -10.17 -6.35 -5.58
C VAL A 101 -11.55 -5.98 -6.09
N GLN A 102 -11.66 -4.90 -6.86
CA GLN A 102 -12.93 -4.45 -7.47
C GLN A 102 -13.24 -5.20 -8.76
N THR A 103 -12.23 -5.50 -9.58
CA THR A 103 -12.43 -6.10 -10.91
C THR A 103 -12.42 -7.63 -10.89
N ASN A 104 -11.65 -8.26 -10.01
CA ASN A 104 -11.53 -9.71 -9.87
C ASN A 104 -11.14 -10.11 -8.42
N PRO A 105 -12.12 -10.14 -7.49
CA PRO A 105 -11.87 -10.47 -6.08
C PRO A 105 -11.19 -11.82 -5.84
N SER A 106 -11.52 -12.83 -6.63
CA SER A 106 -10.93 -14.18 -6.50
C SER A 106 -9.43 -14.16 -6.81
N LEU A 107 -9.03 -13.46 -7.87
CA LEU A 107 -7.63 -13.28 -8.22
C LEU A 107 -6.90 -12.40 -7.17
N ALA A 108 -7.54 -11.34 -6.69
CA ALA A 108 -7.00 -10.52 -5.61
C ALA A 108 -6.75 -11.34 -4.33
N GLU A 109 -7.66 -12.23 -3.95
CA GLU A 109 -7.50 -13.13 -2.81
C GLU A 109 -6.29 -14.05 -2.99
N LYS A 110 -6.15 -14.65 -4.18
CA LYS A 110 -4.99 -15.49 -4.55
C LYS A 110 -3.67 -14.72 -4.39
N HIS A 111 -3.58 -13.51 -4.91
CA HIS A 111 -2.38 -12.67 -4.78
C HIS A 111 -2.14 -12.24 -3.33
N THR A 112 -3.19 -11.93 -2.58
CA THR A 112 -3.11 -11.58 -1.15
C THR A 112 -2.51 -12.72 -0.34
N LYS A 113 -2.97 -13.96 -0.53
CA LYS A 113 -2.40 -15.14 0.14
C LYS A 113 -0.92 -15.33 -0.20
N LYS A 114 -0.54 -15.19 -1.48
CA LYS A 114 0.87 -15.25 -1.91
C LYS A 114 1.71 -14.15 -1.27
N LEU A 115 1.20 -12.92 -1.18
CA LEU A 115 1.92 -11.80 -0.57
C LEU A 115 2.08 -11.97 0.95
N LEU A 116 1.09 -12.56 1.63
CA LEU A 116 1.18 -12.92 3.04
C LEU A 116 2.26 -13.98 3.30
N GLN A 117 2.43 -14.96 2.39
CA GLN A 117 3.53 -15.92 2.45
C GLN A 117 4.88 -15.21 2.29
N ILE A 118 5.04 -14.40 1.24
CA ILE A 118 6.28 -13.66 0.95
C ILE A 118 6.66 -12.74 2.13
N ILE A 119 5.74 -11.89 2.60
CA ILE A 119 6.04 -10.95 3.68
C ILE A 119 6.33 -11.66 5.02
N GLY A 120 5.81 -12.89 5.20
CA GLY A 120 6.14 -13.73 6.34
C GLY A 120 7.64 -14.04 6.46
N GLU A 121 8.37 -14.04 5.34
CA GLU A 121 9.81 -14.27 5.27
C GLU A 121 10.65 -13.04 5.65
N GLU A 122 10.05 -11.84 5.75
CA GLU A 122 10.78 -10.62 6.14
C GLU A 122 11.26 -10.71 7.59
N PRO A 123 12.58 -10.77 7.88
CA PRO A 123 13.08 -10.96 9.24
C PRO A 123 12.83 -9.74 10.13
N HIS A 124 12.80 -8.53 9.55
CA HIS A 124 12.65 -7.31 10.33
C HIS A 124 11.17 -7.04 10.63
N SER A 125 10.75 -7.19 11.89
CA SER A 125 9.35 -7.07 12.33
C SER A 125 8.63 -5.79 11.87
N LEU A 126 9.30 -4.63 11.96
CA LEU A 126 8.74 -3.37 11.47
C LEU A 126 8.55 -3.34 9.94
N ARG A 127 9.49 -3.88 9.15
CA ARG A 127 9.35 -3.99 7.70
C ARG A 127 8.24 -4.98 7.33
N ARG A 128 8.13 -6.08 8.09
CA ARG A 128 7.01 -7.02 7.96
C ARG A 128 5.67 -6.33 8.22
N LEU A 129 5.55 -5.60 9.32
CA LEU A 129 4.34 -4.84 9.68
C LEU A 129 3.96 -3.81 8.62
N ASP A 130 4.94 -3.05 8.11
CA ASP A 130 4.75 -2.04 7.06
C ASP A 130 4.28 -2.69 5.75
N GLY A 131 4.85 -3.85 5.38
CA GLY A 131 4.42 -4.63 4.22
C GLY A 131 3.00 -5.18 4.36
N ILE A 132 2.66 -5.79 5.51
CA ILE A 132 1.30 -6.26 5.79
C ILE A 132 0.29 -5.10 5.80
N CYS A 133 0.68 -3.93 6.33
CA CYS A 133 -0.15 -2.72 6.27
C CYS A 133 -0.40 -2.28 4.82
N GLY A 134 0.61 -2.40 3.94
CA GLY A 134 0.45 -2.18 2.50
C GLY A 134 -0.58 -3.12 1.89
N ILE A 135 -0.46 -4.43 2.12
CA ILE A 135 -1.42 -5.44 1.65
C ILE A 135 -2.83 -5.10 2.16
N LEU A 136 -2.98 -4.82 3.46
CA LEU A 136 -4.26 -4.51 4.10
C LEU A 136 -4.96 -3.31 3.45
N ARG A 137 -4.21 -2.26 3.12
CA ARG A 137 -4.74 -1.09 2.39
C ARG A 137 -5.16 -1.44 0.97
N GLY A 138 -4.37 -2.27 0.29
CA GLY A 138 -4.69 -2.75 -1.05
C GLY A 138 -5.96 -3.60 -1.11
N VAL A 139 -6.40 -4.17 0.00
CA VAL A 139 -7.62 -5.00 0.06
C VAL A 139 -8.74 -4.41 0.90
N TRP A 140 -8.62 -3.13 1.24
CA TRP A 140 -9.44 -2.50 2.27
C TRP A 140 -10.94 -2.61 2.00
N ASP A 141 -11.34 -2.46 0.75
CA ASP A 141 -12.74 -2.38 0.33
C ASP A 141 -13.44 -3.74 0.20
N ASN A 142 -12.71 -4.86 0.38
CA ASN A 142 -13.31 -6.20 0.38
C ASN A 142 -13.17 -6.84 1.76
N GLN A 143 -14.29 -6.99 2.46
CA GLN A 143 -14.32 -7.50 3.82
C GLN A 143 -13.68 -8.89 3.96
N SER A 144 -14.00 -9.83 3.08
CA SER A 144 -13.50 -11.20 3.15
C SER A 144 -11.96 -11.22 3.03
N ILE A 145 -11.41 -10.52 2.04
CA ILE A 145 -9.96 -10.47 1.83
C ILE A 145 -9.28 -9.66 2.95
N ARG A 146 -9.90 -8.58 3.42
CA ARG A 146 -9.41 -7.78 4.56
C ARG A 146 -9.27 -8.63 5.82
N GLU A 147 -10.23 -9.48 6.12
CA GLU A 147 -10.19 -10.39 7.27
C GLU A 147 -9.02 -11.37 7.20
N LEU A 148 -8.64 -11.84 6.00
CA LEU A 148 -7.44 -12.68 5.81
C LEU A 148 -6.14 -11.99 6.23
N VAL A 149 -6.05 -10.66 6.05
CA VAL A 149 -4.84 -9.87 6.34
C VAL A 149 -4.82 -9.34 7.77
N LEU A 150 -6.00 -9.12 8.39
CA LEU A 150 -6.11 -8.56 9.74
C LEU A 150 -5.45 -9.44 10.80
N LYS A 151 -5.61 -10.77 10.74
CA LYS A 151 -4.98 -11.67 11.71
C LYS A 151 -3.43 -11.58 11.68
N PRO A 152 -2.75 -11.78 10.54
CA PRO A 152 -1.30 -11.56 10.43
C PRO A 152 -0.85 -10.16 10.84
N PHE A 153 -1.66 -9.13 10.56
CA PHE A 153 -1.39 -7.76 10.98
C PHE A 153 -1.35 -7.63 12.50
N ILE A 154 -2.37 -8.13 13.20
CA ILE A 154 -2.47 -8.09 14.67
C ILE A 154 -1.32 -8.87 15.31
N GLU A 155 -1.04 -10.08 14.82
CA GLU A 155 0.04 -10.93 15.32
C GLU A 155 1.41 -10.22 15.18
N THR A 156 1.69 -9.65 14.00
CA THR A 156 2.93 -8.92 13.75
C THR A 156 3.00 -7.62 14.56
N ALA A 157 1.87 -6.92 14.70
CA ALA A 157 1.76 -5.72 15.50
C ALA A 157 2.16 -6.01 16.96
N ASN A 158 1.62 -7.05 17.58
CA ASN A 158 1.86 -7.38 19.00
C ASN A 158 3.34 -7.60 19.33
N VAL A 159 4.14 -8.08 18.38
CA VAL A 159 5.58 -8.34 18.56
C VAL A 159 6.49 -7.24 17.99
N CYS A 160 5.92 -6.17 17.44
CA CYS A 160 6.65 -5.06 16.85
C CYS A 160 6.51 -3.79 17.72
N PRO A 161 7.48 -3.50 18.61
CA PRO A 161 7.49 -2.28 19.40
C PRO A 161 8.00 -1.06 18.61
N GLY A 162 7.80 0.12 19.19
CA GLY A 162 8.41 1.37 18.74
C GLY A 162 7.44 2.33 18.05
N TRP A 163 7.78 3.62 18.10
CA TRP A 163 6.88 4.71 17.69
C TRP A 163 6.34 4.60 16.26
N ARG A 164 7.10 4.00 15.33
CA ARG A 164 6.66 3.81 13.96
C ARG A 164 5.62 2.69 13.85
N ALA A 165 5.79 1.60 14.60
CA ALA A 165 4.79 0.54 14.69
C ALA A 165 3.50 1.08 15.33
N ASP A 166 3.63 1.86 16.41
CA ASP A 166 2.49 2.50 17.06
C ASP A 166 1.72 3.41 16.10
N ARG A 167 2.42 4.18 15.26
CA ARG A 167 1.81 5.03 14.22
C ARG A 167 1.04 4.19 13.19
N ILE A 168 1.63 3.09 12.73
CA ILE A 168 0.97 2.18 11.76
C ILE A 168 -0.30 1.59 12.37
N VAL A 169 -0.22 1.07 13.60
CA VAL A 169 -1.39 0.50 14.29
C VAL A 169 -2.45 1.56 14.56
N SER A 170 -2.06 2.76 14.95
CA SER A 170 -2.98 3.88 15.16
C SER A 170 -3.75 4.20 13.87
N TYR A 171 -3.08 4.28 12.71
CA TYR A 171 -3.76 4.54 11.45
C TYR A 171 -4.73 3.43 11.06
N ILE A 172 -4.34 2.15 11.19
CA ILE A 172 -5.25 1.04 10.91
C ILE A 172 -6.43 1.01 11.88
N ALA A 173 -6.20 1.25 13.17
CA ALA A 173 -7.27 1.32 14.15
C ALA A 173 -8.26 2.44 13.82
N ARG A 174 -7.77 3.63 13.45
CA ARG A 174 -8.62 4.75 13.01
C ARG A 174 -9.46 4.36 11.81
N ASP A 175 -8.85 3.73 10.81
CA ASP A 175 -9.54 3.37 9.58
C ASP A 175 -10.56 2.24 9.84
N LEU A 176 -10.29 1.32 10.79
CA LEU A 176 -11.22 0.25 11.22
C LEU A 176 -12.43 0.75 12.02
N LEU A 177 -12.36 1.92 12.65
CA LEU A 177 -13.41 2.40 13.56
C LEU A 177 -14.84 2.31 13.00
N PRO A 178 -15.11 2.73 11.74
CA PRO A 178 -16.46 2.67 11.18
C PRO A 178 -16.97 1.24 10.93
N PHE A 179 -16.07 0.24 10.91
CA PHE A 179 -16.40 -1.13 10.48
C PHE A 179 -16.33 -2.15 11.62
N ASN A 180 -15.41 -1.95 12.57
CA ASN A 180 -15.18 -2.86 13.69
C ASN A 180 -14.57 -2.10 14.87
N GLN A 181 -15.42 -1.34 15.56
CA GLN A 181 -15.03 -0.56 16.73
C GLN A 181 -14.37 -1.40 17.83
N PRO A 182 -14.87 -2.60 18.22
CA PRO A 182 -14.21 -3.42 19.24
C PRO A 182 -12.75 -3.75 18.89
N LEU A 183 -12.48 -4.17 17.66
CA LEU A 183 -11.12 -4.49 17.21
C LEU A 183 -10.24 -3.25 17.13
N ALA A 184 -10.75 -2.13 16.62
CA ALA A 184 -10.03 -0.86 16.62
C ALA A 184 -9.62 -0.44 18.04
N MET A 185 -10.53 -0.55 19.01
CA MET A 185 -10.24 -0.25 20.42
C MET A 185 -9.25 -1.22 21.03
N GLN A 186 -9.32 -2.51 20.68
CA GLN A 186 -8.33 -3.50 21.09
C GLN A 186 -6.93 -3.14 20.57
N LEU A 187 -6.81 -2.77 19.29
CA LEU A 187 -5.55 -2.33 18.70
C LEU A 187 -4.98 -1.10 19.41
N LEU A 188 -5.79 -0.09 19.71
CA LEU A 188 -5.35 1.11 20.43
C LEU A 188 -4.88 0.77 21.85
N LYS A 189 -5.62 -0.08 22.58
CA LYS A 189 -5.26 -0.51 23.94
C LYS A 189 -4.02 -1.39 24.00
N SER A 190 -3.66 -2.06 22.91
CA SER A 190 -2.44 -2.87 22.82
C SER A 190 -1.15 -2.02 22.78
N ARG A 191 -1.26 -0.69 22.65
CA ARG A 191 -0.13 0.22 22.47
C ARG A 191 0.07 1.15 23.66
N PRO A 192 1.32 1.57 23.96
CA PRO A 192 1.57 2.64 24.92
C PRO A 192 0.80 3.91 24.52
N GLU A 193 0.29 4.61 25.53
CA GLU A 193 -0.43 5.85 25.29
C GLU A 193 0.54 6.94 24.79
N ASN A 194 0.48 7.23 23.49
CA ASN A 194 1.32 8.23 22.83
C ASN A 194 0.45 9.23 22.04
N ARG A 195 1.09 10.21 21.39
CA ARG A 195 0.37 11.26 20.65
C ARG A 195 -0.60 10.72 19.58
N PHE A 196 -0.29 9.58 18.96
CA PHE A 196 -1.12 9.00 17.91
C PHE A 196 -2.38 8.34 18.49
N VAL A 197 -2.21 7.56 19.57
CA VAL A 197 -3.33 6.95 20.31
C VAL A 197 -4.24 8.03 20.88
N LYS A 198 -3.67 9.04 21.56
CA LYS A 198 -4.44 10.16 22.14
C LYS A 198 -5.25 10.93 21.09
N GLN A 199 -4.67 11.18 19.92
CA GLN A 199 -5.36 11.87 18.83
C GLN A 199 -6.61 11.12 18.38
N ILE A 200 -6.53 9.79 18.25
CA ILE A 200 -7.66 8.97 17.79
C ILE A 200 -8.71 8.84 18.90
N LEU A 201 -8.29 8.63 20.16
CA LEU A 201 -9.22 8.60 21.29
C LEU A 201 -9.98 9.94 21.44
N LYS A 202 -9.31 11.07 21.21
CA LYS A 202 -9.97 12.38 21.18
C LYS A 202 -11.01 12.48 20.06
N GLN A 203 -10.69 12.01 18.85
CA GLN A 203 -11.63 11.97 17.72
C GLN A 203 -12.87 11.12 18.04
N LEU A 204 -12.68 9.99 18.73
CA LEU A 204 -13.78 9.15 19.18
C LEU A 204 -14.70 9.86 20.18
N SER A 205 -14.13 10.52 21.19
CA SER A 205 -14.90 11.24 22.19
C SER A 205 -15.72 12.41 21.60
N SER A 206 -15.25 13.03 20.51
CA SER A 206 -16.02 14.05 19.81
C SER A 206 -17.18 13.48 19.00
N VAL A 207 -17.08 12.26 18.48
CA VAL A 207 -18.16 11.61 17.72
C VAL A 207 -19.28 11.15 18.66
N THR A 208 -18.95 10.59 19.82
CA THR A 208 -19.93 10.12 20.81
C THR A 208 -20.69 11.26 21.49
N ASN A 209 -20.12 12.47 21.53
CA ASN A 209 -20.72 13.63 22.18
C ASN A 209 -21.48 14.56 21.22
N SER A 210 -21.63 14.21 19.93
CA SER A 210 -22.45 14.96 18.98
C SER A 210 -23.93 14.56 19.12
N PRO A 211 -24.84 15.44 19.59
CA PRO A 211 -26.22 15.09 19.96
C PRO A 211 -27.18 14.73 18.80
N GLY A 212 -26.70 14.35 17.61
CA GLY A 212 -27.52 14.29 16.39
C GLY A 212 -27.36 13.06 15.49
N ASN A 213 -26.68 11.99 15.94
CA ASN A 213 -26.39 10.82 15.09
C ASN A 213 -27.05 9.50 15.55
N ALA A 214 -28.02 9.55 16.46
CA ALA A 214 -28.69 8.34 16.96
C ALA A 214 -29.64 7.67 15.94
N ASP A 215 -29.98 8.33 14.83
CA ASP A 215 -31.04 7.86 13.91
C ASP A 215 -30.53 7.36 12.54
N LYS A 216 -29.25 7.01 12.39
CA LYS A 216 -28.71 6.52 11.11
C LYS A 216 -27.75 5.32 11.25
N TYR A 217 -28.19 4.24 11.88
CA TYR A 217 -27.63 2.90 11.67
C TYR A 217 -28.72 1.84 11.79
#